data_AF-A0A931WT58-F1
#
_entry.id   AF-A0A931WT58-F1
#
_cell.length_a   1.000
_cell.length_b   1.000
_cell.length_c   1.000
_cell.angle_alpha   90.00
_cell.angle_beta   90.00
_cell.angle_gamma   90.00
#
_symmetry.space_group_name_H-M   'P 1'
#
loop_
_entity.id
_entity.type
_entity.pdbx_description
1 polymer ?
#
loop_
_entity_poly.entity_id
_entity_poly.type
_entity_poly.pdbx_seq_one_letter_code
_entity_poly.pdbx_strand_id
1 'polypeptide(L)'
;MEKKWVQMSAEEKREARFNTWLSAPGVKFQSPDAEATYKAAIVRFKDAVLMEKTPDRVPVLPFGTFFPGHLYGVTPYESMYDYKKLLDANRRYLRDYKPDYYATPAFIGSGRILDILGFRQYKWPGNGIPKEAGYQYVEGEYMLADEYPLLMEDPTDFWMRNYFPRIFGSLEPLNHVAPFRYLWEVVAVSGQMVSLGAPSVQQALKAMMEAGNEAMAWNEQIGAF
;
A
#
# COMPACT_ATOMS: atom_id res chain seq x y z
N MET A 1 9.37 25.46 29.36
CA MET A 1 9.81 24.18 28.75
C MET A 1 8.75 23.78 27.75
N GLU A 2 9.14 23.50 26.50
CA GLU A 2 8.22 22.86 25.55
C GLU A 2 7.80 21.49 26.10
N LYS A 3 6.51 21.16 26.01
CA LYS A 3 5.98 19.85 26.42
C LYS A 3 6.60 18.77 25.53
N LYS A 4 7.00 17.63 26.11
CA LYS A 4 7.41 16.47 25.31
C LYS A 4 6.19 15.91 24.57
N TRP A 5 6.37 15.33 23.38
CA TRP A 5 5.28 14.77 22.56
C TRP A 5 4.30 13.87 23.35
N VAL A 6 4.82 13.01 24.23
CA VAL A 6 4.01 12.10 25.06
C VAL A 6 3.11 12.83 26.06
N GLN A 7 3.44 14.08 26.41
CA GLN A 7 2.69 14.93 27.34
C GLN A 7 1.69 15.85 26.61
N MET A 8 1.71 15.87 25.27
CA MET A 8 0.80 16.71 24.47
C MET A 8 -0.58 16.07 24.36
N SER A 9 -1.62 16.90 24.44
CA SER A 9 -3.00 16.53 24.12
C SER A 9 -3.15 16.14 22.64
N ALA A 10 -4.29 15.57 22.27
CA ALA A 10 -4.57 15.25 20.86
C ALA A 10 -4.58 16.51 19.98
N GLU A 11 -5.11 17.62 20.49
CA GLU A 11 -5.15 18.92 19.82
C GLU A 11 -3.74 19.51 19.66
N GLU A 12 -2.93 19.49 20.73
CA GLU A 12 -1.54 19.97 20.68
C GLU A 12 -0.72 19.16 19.65
N LYS A 13 -0.89 17.83 19.60
CA LYS A 13 -0.24 16.97 18.60
C LYS A 13 -0.70 17.27 17.18
N ARG A 14 -1.99 17.56 16.99
CA ARG A 14 -2.56 17.94 15.69
C ARG A 14 -2.00 19.26 15.20
N GLU A 15 -1.98 20.28 16.06
CA GLU A 15 -1.39 21.58 15.75
C GLU A 15 0.11 21.48 15.46
N ALA A 16 0.84 20.66 16.23
CA ALA A 16 2.24 20.39 15.95
C ALA A 16 2.46 19.80 14.55
N ARG A 17 1.61 18.86 14.10
CA ARG A 17 1.67 18.31 12.73
C ARG A 17 1.40 19.37 11.67
N PHE A 18 0.37 20.20 11.84
CA PHE A 18 0.10 21.31 10.92
C PHE A 18 1.27 22.30 10.85
N ASN A 19 1.89 22.63 12.00
CA ASN A 19 3.05 23.50 12.05
C ASN A 19 4.29 22.88 11.37
N THR A 20 4.48 21.56 11.48
CA THR A 20 5.52 20.85 10.71
C THR A 20 5.27 20.96 9.22
N TRP A 21 4.02 20.79 8.76
CA TRP A 21 3.68 20.94 7.35
C TRP A 21 3.87 22.38 6.87
N LEU A 22 3.38 23.37 7.62
CA LEU A 22 3.50 24.79 7.26
C LEU A 22 4.95 25.29 7.23
N SER A 23 5.82 24.76 8.10
CA SER A 23 7.25 25.13 8.13
C SER A 23 8.07 24.41 7.06
N ALA A 24 7.55 23.33 6.47
CA ALA A 24 8.15 22.58 5.36
C ALA A 24 9.67 22.32 5.51
N PRO A 25 10.12 21.73 6.63
CA PRO A 25 11.54 21.60 6.93
C PRO A 25 12.26 20.80 5.83
N GLY A 26 13.33 21.38 5.29
CA GLY A 26 14.15 20.75 4.23
C GLY A 26 13.58 20.91 2.81
N VAL A 27 12.41 21.52 2.63
CA VAL A 27 11.85 21.79 1.31
C VAL A 27 12.46 23.05 0.72
N LYS A 28 12.97 22.96 -0.52
CA LYS A 28 13.42 24.11 -1.30
C LYS A 28 12.36 24.46 -2.33
N PHE A 29 11.61 25.54 -2.09
CA PHE A 29 10.61 26.02 -3.03
C PHE A 29 11.29 26.65 -4.26
N GLN A 30 10.70 26.41 -5.44
CA GLN A 30 11.22 26.93 -6.71
C GLN A 30 10.96 28.44 -6.88
N SER A 31 9.95 28.98 -6.19
CA SER A 31 9.59 30.39 -6.19
C SER A 31 8.77 30.77 -4.95
N PRO A 32 8.64 32.07 -4.62
CA PRO A 32 7.72 32.54 -3.59
C PRO A 32 6.26 32.11 -3.84
N ASP A 33 5.83 32.10 -5.11
CA ASP A 33 4.48 31.69 -5.48
C ASP A 33 4.23 30.19 -5.21
N ALA A 34 5.25 29.35 -5.41
CA ALA A 34 5.17 27.92 -5.09
C ALA A 34 5.03 27.69 -3.57
N GLU A 35 5.76 28.44 -2.76
CA GLU A 35 5.64 28.40 -1.31
C GLU A 35 4.27 28.88 -0.84
N ALA A 36 3.77 29.99 -1.39
CA ALA A 36 2.44 30.52 -1.07
C ALA A 36 1.33 29.51 -1.42
N THR A 37 1.42 28.88 -2.60
CA THR A 37 0.46 27.86 -3.04
C THR A 37 0.46 26.65 -2.11
N TYR A 38 1.65 26.16 -1.73
CA TYR A 38 1.82 25.04 -0.79
C TYR A 38 1.20 25.34 0.58
N LYS A 39 1.52 26.49 1.17
CA LYS A 39 0.99 26.90 2.48
C LYS A 39 -0.53 27.10 2.43
N ALA A 40 -1.05 27.67 1.35
CA ALA A 40 -2.48 27.85 1.15
C ALA A 40 -3.24 26.51 1.09
N ALA A 41 -2.68 25.48 0.45
CA ALA A 41 -3.27 24.14 0.43
C ALA A 41 -3.40 23.54 1.85
N ILE A 42 -2.37 23.70 2.69
CA ILE A 42 -2.38 23.21 4.08
C ILE A 42 -3.43 23.94 4.92
N VAL A 43 -3.50 25.27 4.83
CA VAL A 43 -4.51 26.06 5.56
C VAL A 43 -5.91 25.68 5.10
N ARG A 44 -6.13 25.54 3.79
CA ARG A 44 -7.41 25.11 3.21
C ARG A 44 -7.85 23.75 3.73
N PHE A 45 -6.92 22.79 3.79
CA PHE A 45 -7.21 21.47 4.35
C PHE A 45 -7.51 21.53 5.84
N LYS A 46 -6.72 22.28 6.61
CA LYS A 46 -6.94 22.49 8.05
C LYS A 46 -8.35 23.06 8.30
N ASP A 47 -8.69 24.15 7.62
CA ASP A 47 -10.00 24.80 7.75
C ASP A 47 -11.14 23.81 7.41
N ALA A 48 -10.98 23.02 6.34
CA ALA A 48 -11.96 22.02 5.92
C ALA A 48 -12.15 20.87 6.92
N VAL A 49 -11.07 20.33 7.51
CA VAL A 49 -11.17 19.18 8.44
C VAL A 49 -11.57 19.58 9.85
N LEU A 50 -11.19 20.78 10.30
CA LEU A 50 -11.54 21.27 11.64
C LEU A 50 -12.94 21.87 11.68
N MET A 51 -13.42 22.41 10.56
CA MET A 51 -14.73 23.07 10.45
C MET A 51 -14.91 24.27 11.40
N GLU A 52 -13.82 24.80 11.95
CA GLU A 52 -13.79 26.00 12.79
C GLU A 52 -13.95 27.28 11.93
N LYS A 53 -13.52 27.20 10.67
CA LYS A 53 -13.57 28.28 9.69
C LYS A 53 -13.93 27.72 8.32
N THR A 54 -14.66 28.50 7.52
CA THR A 54 -14.93 28.14 6.12
C THR A 54 -13.63 28.26 5.31
N PRO A 55 -13.19 27.22 4.57
CA PRO A 55 -12.00 27.30 3.73
C PRO A 55 -12.21 28.29 2.59
N ASP A 56 -11.12 28.83 2.05
CA ASP A 56 -11.14 29.81 0.95
C ASP A 56 -11.74 29.25 -0.36
N ARG A 57 -11.63 27.93 -0.56
CA ARG A 57 -12.37 27.14 -1.54
C ARG A 57 -12.39 25.66 -1.14
N VAL A 58 -13.19 24.85 -1.84
CA VAL A 58 -13.20 23.39 -1.64
C VAL A 58 -11.81 22.81 -1.96
N PRO A 59 -11.18 22.04 -1.03
CA PRO A 59 -9.93 21.33 -1.31
C PRO A 59 -10.17 20.17 -2.27
N VAL A 60 -9.23 19.94 -3.19
CA VAL A 60 -9.32 18.91 -4.23
C VAL A 60 -8.19 17.89 -4.07
N LEU A 61 -8.58 16.64 -3.81
CA LEU A 61 -7.71 15.46 -3.76
C LEU A 61 -8.26 14.38 -4.70
N PRO A 62 -7.78 14.30 -5.95
CA PRO A 62 -8.28 13.31 -6.89
C PRO A 62 -7.70 11.91 -6.63
N PHE A 63 -8.57 10.92 -6.48
CA PHE A 63 -8.22 9.49 -6.48
C PHE A 63 -8.53 8.91 -7.86
N GLY A 64 -7.52 8.93 -8.73
CA GLY A 64 -7.71 8.59 -10.14
C GLY A 64 -7.23 7.20 -10.56
N THR A 65 -6.54 6.45 -9.70
CA THR A 65 -5.84 5.20 -10.05
C THR A 65 -5.07 5.33 -11.37
N PHE A 66 -5.57 4.79 -12.49
CA PHE A 66 -4.94 4.83 -13.81
C PHE A 66 -5.17 6.14 -14.59
N PHE A 67 -6.03 7.04 -14.10
CA PHE A 67 -6.39 8.29 -14.79
C PHE A 67 -5.18 9.18 -15.13
N PRO A 68 -4.21 9.45 -14.24
CA PRO A 68 -3.02 10.22 -14.60
C PRO A 68 -2.25 9.60 -15.77
N GLY A 69 -2.12 8.27 -15.81
CA GLY A 69 -1.50 7.56 -16.92
C GLY A 69 -2.29 7.71 -18.21
N HIS A 70 -3.60 7.50 -18.15
CA HIS A 70 -4.51 7.58 -19.29
C HIS A 70 -4.44 8.95 -19.99
N LEU A 71 -4.40 10.05 -19.24
CA LEU A 71 -4.28 11.41 -19.78
C LEU A 71 -3.03 11.62 -20.65
N TYR A 72 -1.99 10.81 -20.47
CA TYR A 72 -0.71 10.94 -21.18
C TYR A 72 -0.37 9.71 -22.01
N GLY A 73 -1.37 8.87 -22.33
CA GLY A 73 -1.20 7.71 -23.19
C GLY A 73 -0.42 6.56 -22.55
N VAL A 74 -0.30 6.53 -21.22
CA VAL A 74 0.25 5.39 -20.47
C VAL A 74 -0.89 4.44 -20.12
N THR A 75 -0.77 3.19 -20.55
CA THR A 75 -1.79 2.17 -20.26
C THR A 75 -1.79 1.75 -18.78
N PRO A 76 -2.90 1.23 -18.25
CA PRO A 76 -2.94 0.58 -16.95
C PRO A 76 -1.87 -0.50 -16.75
N TYR A 77 -1.62 -1.33 -17.77
CA TYR A 77 -0.51 -2.30 -17.75
C TYR A 77 0.84 -1.62 -17.57
N GLU A 78 1.18 -0.63 -18.40
CA GLU A 78 2.46 0.09 -18.25
C GLU A 78 2.57 0.76 -16.88
N SER A 79 1.46 1.26 -16.33
CA SER A 79 1.46 1.85 -14.99
C SER A 79 1.83 0.85 -13.88
N MET A 80 1.55 -0.45 -14.06
CA MET A 80 1.85 -1.49 -13.07
C MET A 80 3.22 -2.17 -13.25
N TYR A 81 3.81 -2.08 -14.45
CA TYR A 81 5.02 -2.82 -14.83
C TYR A 81 6.20 -1.94 -15.27
N ASP A 82 5.96 -0.67 -15.61
CA ASP A 82 6.95 0.36 -15.99
C ASP A 82 6.83 1.57 -15.05
N TYR A 83 7.56 1.50 -13.94
CA TYR A 83 7.50 2.53 -12.90
C TYR A 83 8.01 3.89 -13.41
N LYS A 84 8.90 3.93 -14.41
CA LYS A 84 9.35 5.19 -14.99
C LYS A 84 8.19 5.90 -15.68
N LYS A 85 7.45 5.20 -16.55
CA LYS A 85 6.26 5.75 -17.21
C LYS A 85 5.21 6.18 -16.20
N LEU A 86 4.98 5.37 -15.16
CA LEU A 86 4.06 5.69 -14.08
C LEU A 86 4.42 7.04 -13.41
N LEU A 87 5.67 7.19 -12.96
CA LEU A 87 6.11 8.40 -12.25
C LEU A 87 6.13 9.61 -13.17
N ASP A 88 6.55 9.47 -14.43
CA ASP A 88 6.59 10.57 -15.39
C ASP A 88 5.18 11.11 -15.71
N ALA A 89 4.21 10.21 -15.91
CA ALA A 89 2.82 10.58 -16.12
C ALA A 89 2.22 11.28 -14.89
N ASN A 90 2.47 10.75 -13.69
CA ASN A 90 2.00 11.38 -12.45
C ASN A 90 2.65 12.75 -12.20
N ARG A 91 3.96 12.91 -12.43
CA ARG A 91 4.62 14.24 -12.32
C ARG A 91 4.05 15.23 -13.31
N ARG A 92 3.76 14.80 -14.55
CA ARG A 92 3.14 15.65 -15.55
C ARG A 92 1.73 16.06 -15.15
N TYR A 93 0.92 15.13 -14.64
CA TYR A 93 -0.39 15.39 -14.07
C TYR A 93 -0.34 16.48 -13.00
N LEU A 94 0.57 16.37 -12.04
CA LEU A 94 0.71 17.37 -10.96
C LEU A 94 1.11 18.75 -11.48
N ARG A 95 1.91 18.84 -12.54
CA ARG A 95 2.29 20.12 -13.16
C ARG A 95 1.15 20.77 -13.94
N ASP A 96 0.39 19.97 -14.68
CA ASP A 96 -0.65 20.46 -15.58
C ASP A 96 -1.91 20.87 -14.79
N TYR A 97 -2.30 20.07 -13.79
CA TYR A 97 -3.57 20.24 -13.07
C TYR A 97 -3.44 20.85 -11.67
N LYS A 98 -2.26 20.76 -11.04
CA LYS A 98 -1.96 21.37 -9.73
C LYS A 98 -3.05 21.16 -8.67
N PRO A 99 -3.47 19.91 -8.38
CA PRO A 99 -4.42 19.65 -7.31
C PRO A 99 -3.84 20.08 -5.95
N ASP A 100 -4.70 20.32 -4.96
CA ASP A 100 -4.26 20.70 -3.61
C ASP A 100 -3.44 19.60 -2.94
N TYR A 101 -3.84 18.36 -3.21
CA TYR A 101 -3.20 17.14 -2.75
C TYR A 101 -3.19 16.09 -3.84
N TYR A 102 -2.35 15.07 -3.69
CA TYR A 102 -2.30 13.95 -4.61
C TYR A 102 -2.29 12.62 -3.87
N ALA A 103 -2.87 11.60 -4.50
CA ALA A 103 -2.68 10.23 -4.09
C ALA A 103 -1.36 9.72 -4.69
N THR A 104 -0.51 9.10 -3.86
CA THR A 104 0.76 8.56 -4.34
C THR A 104 0.53 7.52 -5.46
N PRO A 105 1.40 7.47 -6.48
CA PRO A 105 1.35 6.41 -7.51
C PRO A 105 1.52 5.00 -6.91
N ALA A 106 1.98 4.88 -5.66
CA ALA A 106 2.03 3.61 -4.93
C ALA A 106 0.67 2.90 -4.82
N PHE A 107 -0.45 3.64 -4.86
CA PHE A 107 -1.80 3.05 -4.80
C PHE A 107 -2.14 2.17 -6.01
N ILE A 108 -1.40 2.27 -7.11
CA ILE A 108 -1.59 1.37 -8.26
C ILE A 108 -1.05 -0.03 -7.96
N GLY A 109 -0.07 -0.18 -7.08
CA GLY A 109 0.58 -1.47 -6.80
C GLY A 109 1.51 -1.94 -7.93
N SER A 110 2.26 -3.03 -7.65
CA SER A 110 3.16 -3.66 -8.63
C SER A 110 2.51 -4.90 -9.22
N GLY A 111 2.40 -4.96 -10.54
CA GLY A 111 1.92 -6.16 -11.24
C GLY A 111 2.84 -7.37 -11.04
N ARG A 112 4.15 -7.15 -10.96
CA ARG A 112 5.14 -8.22 -10.77
C ARG A 112 5.00 -8.92 -9.41
N ILE A 113 4.76 -8.15 -8.34
CA ILE A 113 4.51 -8.73 -7.01
C ILE A 113 3.25 -9.61 -7.05
N LEU A 114 2.18 -9.13 -7.70
CA LEU A 114 0.94 -9.89 -7.85
C LEU A 114 1.14 -11.17 -8.67
N ASP A 115 1.96 -11.13 -9.72
CA ASP A 115 2.31 -12.30 -10.54
C ASP A 115 3.08 -13.34 -9.72
N ILE A 116 4.12 -12.94 -8.97
CA ILE A 116 4.93 -13.84 -8.13
C ILE A 116 4.07 -14.55 -7.08
N LEU A 117 3.16 -13.81 -6.45
CA LEU A 117 2.29 -14.36 -5.43
C LEU A 117 1.09 -15.14 -6.00
N GLY A 118 0.80 -14.98 -7.30
CA GLY A 118 -0.39 -15.52 -7.93
C GLY A 118 -1.66 -15.02 -7.24
N PHE A 119 -1.81 -13.71 -7.11
CA PHE A 119 -2.94 -13.09 -6.41
C PHE A 119 -4.27 -13.43 -7.09
N ARG A 120 -5.28 -13.83 -6.31
CA ARG A 120 -6.55 -14.40 -6.83
C ARG A 120 -7.76 -13.48 -6.72
N GLN A 121 -7.71 -12.46 -5.86
CA GLN A 121 -8.88 -11.63 -5.57
C GLN A 121 -9.19 -10.61 -6.67
N TYR A 122 -8.23 -10.35 -7.56
CA TYR A 122 -8.39 -9.40 -8.66
C TYR A 122 -7.86 -10.00 -9.94
N LYS A 123 -8.49 -9.62 -11.05
CA LYS A 123 -7.85 -9.59 -12.37
C LYS A 123 -7.32 -8.18 -12.59
N TRP A 124 -6.16 -8.08 -13.23
CA TRP A 124 -5.51 -6.81 -13.48
C TRP A 124 -4.97 -6.75 -14.91
N PRO A 125 -4.62 -5.57 -15.43
CA PRO A 125 -4.14 -5.41 -16.79
C PRO A 125 -3.04 -6.42 -17.13
N GLY A 126 -3.25 -7.21 -18.19
CA GLY A 126 -2.32 -8.27 -18.60
C GLY A 126 -2.45 -9.59 -17.84
N ASN A 127 -3.28 -9.65 -16.79
CA ASN A 127 -3.61 -10.85 -16.03
C ASN A 127 -5.14 -11.06 -15.99
N GLY A 128 -5.64 -11.81 -16.97
CA GLY A 128 -7.06 -12.17 -17.08
C GLY A 128 -7.98 -11.10 -17.66
N ILE A 129 -7.48 -9.88 -17.93
CA ILE A 129 -8.19 -8.77 -18.59
C ILE A 129 -7.26 -7.98 -19.54
N PRO A 130 -7.80 -7.20 -20.50
CA PRO A 130 -7.00 -6.40 -21.44
C PRO A 130 -6.04 -5.42 -20.75
N LYS A 131 -4.95 -5.06 -21.44
CA LYS A 131 -3.89 -4.18 -20.90
C LYS A 131 -4.35 -2.73 -20.67
N GLU A 132 -5.44 -2.36 -21.31
CA GLU A 132 -6.07 -1.04 -21.29
C GLU A 132 -7.20 -0.94 -20.25
N ALA A 133 -7.61 -2.07 -19.66
CA ALA A 133 -8.68 -2.12 -18.67
C ALA A 133 -8.20 -1.69 -17.27
N GLY A 134 -9.12 -1.40 -16.36
CA GLY A 134 -8.82 -1.22 -14.93
C GLY A 134 -8.88 -2.53 -14.16
N TYR A 135 -8.63 -2.50 -12.85
CA TYR A 135 -8.80 -3.67 -11.98
C TYR A 135 -10.24 -4.22 -12.02
N GLN A 136 -10.37 -5.54 -11.98
CA GLN A 136 -11.65 -6.23 -11.77
C GLN A 136 -11.55 -7.10 -10.54
N TYR A 137 -12.37 -6.82 -9.53
CA TYR A 137 -12.50 -7.68 -8.36
C TYR A 137 -13.16 -9.01 -8.76
N VAL A 138 -12.64 -10.12 -8.23
CA VAL A 138 -13.19 -11.46 -8.38
C VAL A 138 -13.73 -11.87 -7.02
N GLU A 139 -15.06 -11.86 -6.90
CA GLU A 139 -15.72 -12.27 -5.68
C GLU A 139 -15.40 -13.74 -5.35
N GLY A 140 -15.13 -13.99 -4.08
CA GLY A 140 -14.83 -15.31 -3.57
C GLY A 140 -15.00 -15.34 -2.05
N GLU A 141 -15.28 -16.53 -1.53
CA GLU A 141 -15.38 -16.77 -0.09
C GLU A 141 -14.02 -17.25 0.43
N TYR A 142 -13.27 -16.33 1.06
CA TYR A 142 -11.91 -16.58 1.55
C TYR A 142 -11.85 -16.86 3.06
N MET A 143 -12.96 -16.68 3.76
CA MET A 143 -13.18 -17.00 5.16
C MET A 143 -14.63 -17.45 5.31
N LEU A 144 -14.84 -18.63 5.85
CA LEU A 144 -16.16 -19.20 6.08
C LEU A 144 -16.72 -18.75 7.44
N ALA A 145 -18.04 -18.83 7.60
CA ALA A 145 -18.72 -18.42 8.83
C ALA A 145 -18.32 -19.25 10.07
N ASP A 146 -17.87 -20.49 9.89
CA ASP A 146 -17.38 -21.35 10.96
C ASP A 146 -15.89 -21.14 11.27
N GLU A 147 -15.19 -20.27 10.54
CA GLU A 147 -13.78 -19.96 10.75
C GLU A 147 -13.53 -18.71 11.61
N TYR A 148 -14.58 -17.97 12.00
CA TYR A 148 -14.43 -16.85 12.94
C TYR A 148 -13.73 -17.26 14.25
N PRO A 149 -14.01 -18.43 14.86
CA PRO A 149 -13.25 -18.89 16.01
C PRO A 149 -11.74 -19.04 15.72
N LEU A 150 -11.36 -19.54 14.54
CA LEU A 150 -9.94 -19.69 14.16
C LEU A 150 -9.24 -18.33 14.08
N LEU A 151 -9.89 -17.33 13.46
CA LEU A 151 -9.36 -15.97 13.38
C LEU A 151 -9.25 -15.32 14.77
N MET A 152 -10.23 -15.53 15.65
CA MET A 152 -10.24 -14.93 16.99
C MET A 152 -9.21 -15.55 17.94
N GLU A 153 -8.97 -16.86 17.84
CA GLU A 153 -8.01 -17.57 18.69
C GLU A 153 -6.57 -17.19 18.35
N ASP A 154 -6.20 -17.26 17.07
CA ASP A 154 -4.87 -16.90 16.60
C ASP A 154 -4.95 -16.26 15.20
N PRO A 155 -5.01 -14.90 15.14
CA PRO A 155 -5.07 -14.21 13.87
C PRO A 155 -3.85 -14.52 12.98
N THR A 156 -2.65 -14.59 13.55
CA THR A 156 -1.42 -14.79 12.75
C THR A 156 -1.46 -16.13 12.05
N ASP A 157 -1.85 -17.17 12.78
CA ASP A 157 -1.97 -18.53 12.29
C ASP A 157 -3.08 -18.67 11.24
N PHE A 158 -4.25 -18.07 11.46
CA PHE A 158 -5.33 -18.01 10.46
C PHE A 158 -4.87 -17.33 9.17
N TRP A 159 -4.21 -16.17 9.26
CA TRP A 159 -3.72 -15.46 8.09
C TRP A 159 -2.69 -16.28 7.30
N MET A 160 -1.72 -16.88 7.99
CA MET A 160 -0.62 -17.63 7.36
C MET A 160 -1.06 -18.96 6.75
N ARG A 161 -1.96 -19.70 7.40
CA ARG A 161 -2.30 -21.09 7.01
C ARG A 161 -3.70 -21.27 6.45
N ASN A 162 -4.60 -20.31 6.62
CA ASN A 162 -5.95 -20.37 6.06
C ASN A 162 -6.13 -19.32 4.96
N TYR A 163 -5.94 -18.03 5.28
CA TYR A 163 -6.30 -16.95 4.37
C TYR A 163 -5.30 -16.77 3.22
N PHE A 164 -4.00 -16.61 3.49
CA PHE A 164 -2.97 -16.43 2.45
C PHE A 164 -2.93 -17.57 1.42
N PRO A 165 -2.98 -18.86 1.81
CA PRO A 165 -3.09 -19.96 0.87
C PRO A 165 -4.26 -19.85 -0.12
N ARG A 166 -5.35 -19.17 0.26
CA ARG A 166 -6.54 -19.01 -0.57
C ARG A 166 -6.42 -17.83 -1.53
N ILE A 167 -5.79 -16.74 -1.10
CA ILE A 167 -5.69 -15.50 -1.91
C ILE A 167 -4.40 -15.39 -2.73
N PHE A 168 -3.34 -16.12 -2.35
CA PHE A 168 -2.06 -16.16 -3.05
C PHE A 168 -1.77 -17.60 -3.48
N GLY A 169 -1.82 -17.85 -4.78
CA GLY A 169 -1.65 -19.20 -5.31
C GLY A 169 -0.30 -19.82 -5.00
N SER A 170 0.78 -19.04 -4.99
CA SER A 170 2.10 -19.58 -4.65
C SER A 170 2.25 -19.93 -3.17
N LEU A 171 1.35 -19.44 -2.31
CA LEU A 171 1.37 -19.68 -0.86
C LEU A 171 0.41 -20.78 -0.42
N GLU A 172 -0.28 -21.44 -1.36
CA GLU A 172 -1.18 -22.56 -1.07
C GLU A 172 -0.55 -23.63 -0.14
N PRO A 173 0.71 -24.04 -0.35
CA PRO A 173 1.35 -25.07 0.50
C PRO A 173 1.52 -24.69 1.97
N LEU A 174 1.39 -23.42 2.36
CA LEU A 174 1.54 -23.00 3.75
C LEU A 174 0.43 -23.57 4.66
N ASN A 175 -0.71 -24.01 4.09
CA ASN A 175 -1.75 -24.71 4.84
C ASN A 175 -1.27 -26.05 5.45
N HIS A 176 -0.17 -26.62 4.97
CA HIS A 176 0.44 -27.86 5.46
C HIS A 176 1.50 -27.64 6.54
N VAL A 177 1.83 -26.38 6.84
CA VAL A 177 2.76 -26.05 7.92
C VAL A 177 2.07 -26.27 9.27
N ALA A 178 2.78 -26.85 10.23
CA ALA A 178 2.24 -27.01 11.58
C ALA A 178 2.10 -25.64 12.26
N PRO A 179 1.03 -25.39 13.05
CA PRO A 179 0.88 -24.16 13.84
C PRO A 179 2.11 -23.87 14.70
N PHE A 180 2.67 -22.67 14.59
CA PHE A 180 3.89 -22.32 15.34
C PHE A 180 3.68 -22.28 16.86
N ARG A 181 2.44 -22.15 17.34
CA ARG A 181 2.10 -22.29 18.77
C ARG A 181 2.47 -23.66 19.36
N TYR A 182 2.71 -24.68 18.53
CA TYR A 182 3.24 -25.97 18.98
C TYR A 182 4.73 -25.94 19.34
N LEU A 183 5.45 -24.87 18.98
CA LEU A 183 6.86 -24.66 19.29
C LEU A 183 7.05 -24.07 20.70
N TRP A 184 6.64 -24.81 21.74
CA TRP A 184 6.76 -24.35 23.13
C TRP A 184 7.99 -24.89 23.87
N GLU A 185 8.69 -25.91 23.33
CA GLU A 185 9.88 -26.53 23.95
C GLU A 185 10.79 -27.21 22.89
N VAL A 186 12.06 -27.47 23.24
CA VAL A 186 13.07 -28.19 22.45
C VAL A 186 12.58 -29.48 21.77
N VAL A 187 11.74 -30.29 22.42
CA VAL A 187 11.24 -31.55 21.86
C VAL A 187 10.37 -31.34 20.62
N ALA A 188 9.75 -30.17 20.48
CA ALA A 188 8.91 -29.83 19.33
C ALA A 188 9.69 -29.23 18.16
N VAL A 189 10.92 -28.75 18.39
CA VAL A 189 11.71 -28.00 17.39
C VAL A 189 11.92 -28.82 16.12
N SER A 190 12.48 -30.02 16.24
CA SER A 190 12.78 -30.86 15.07
C SER A 190 11.51 -31.23 14.31
N GLY A 191 10.42 -31.55 15.02
CA GLY A 191 9.12 -31.88 14.43
C GLY A 191 8.51 -30.71 13.67
N GLN A 192 8.55 -29.49 14.23
CA GLN A 192 8.06 -28.28 13.59
C GLN A 192 8.77 -28.02 12.25
N MET A 193 10.09 -28.23 12.21
CA MET A 193 10.90 -27.97 11.01
C MET A 193 10.62 -28.93 9.85
N VAL A 194 10.08 -30.13 10.12
CA VAL A 194 9.79 -31.14 9.06
C VAL A 194 8.90 -30.55 7.96
N SER A 195 7.85 -29.82 8.34
CA SER A 195 6.90 -29.22 7.38
C SER A 195 7.57 -28.17 6.49
N LEU A 196 8.53 -27.41 7.01
CA LEU A 196 9.30 -26.41 6.26
C LEU A 196 10.33 -27.06 5.31
N GLY A 197 10.66 -28.34 5.52
CA GLY A 197 11.50 -29.14 4.62
C GLY A 197 10.78 -29.64 3.37
N ALA A 198 9.44 -29.60 3.33
CA ALA A 198 8.67 -30.05 2.18
C ALA A 198 8.98 -29.18 0.94
N PRO A 199 9.27 -29.76 -0.23
CA PRO A 199 9.64 -28.97 -1.42
C PRO A 199 8.60 -27.91 -1.82
N SER A 200 7.31 -28.20 -1.69
CA SER A 200 6.22 -27.26 -1.98
C SER A 200 6.20 -26.08 -1.01
N VAL A 201 6.41 -26.33 0.29
CA VAL A 201 6.50 -25.27 1.31
C VAL A 201 7.74 -24.41 1.08
N GLN A 202 8.88 -25.01 0.75
CA GLN A 202 10.08 -24.24 0.40
C GLN A 202 9.88 -23.35 -0.82
N GLN A 203 9.11 -23.80 -1.82
CA GLN A 203 8.77 -22.97 -2.98
C GLN A 203 7.88 -21.79 -2.60
N ALA A 204 6.87 -22.01 -1.73
CA ALA A 204 6.04 -20.92 -1.20
C ALA A 204 6.86 -19.87 -0.44
N LEU A 205 7.77 -20.30 0.44
CA LEU A 205 8.68 -19.40 1.15
C LEU A 205 9.59 -18.62 0.19
N LYS A 206 10.09 -19.27 -0.88
CA LYS A 206 10.88 -18.61 -1.92
C LYS A 206 10.07 -17.57 -2.70
N ALA A 207 8.82 -17.86 -3.03
CA ALA A 207 7.93 -16.90 -3.67
C ALA A 207 7.71 -15.64 -2.80
N MET A 208 7.55 -15.80 -1.48
CA MET A 208 7.49 -14.63 -0.58
C MET A 208 8.79 -13.83 -0.57
N MET A 209 9.95 -14.49 -0.55
CA MET A 209 11.24 -13.79 -0.62
C MET A 209 11.42 -13.05 -1.95
N GLU A 210 11.05 -13.67 -3.06
CA GLU A 210 11.09 -13.06 -4.39
C GLU A 210 10.15 -11.85 -4.49
N ALA A 211 8.91 -11.99 -4.00
CA ALA A 211 7.97 -10.89 -3.92
C ALA A 211 8.47 -9.76 -3.01
N GLY A 212 9.13 -10.08 -1.89
CA GLY A 212 9.77 -9.11 -1.01
C GLY A 212 10.92 -8.35 -1.68
N ASN A 213 11.75 -9.04 -2.47
CA ASN A 213 12.81 -8.40 -3.24
C ASN A 213 12.25 -7.44 -4.30
N GLU A 214 11.21 -7.86 -5.04
CA GLU A 214 10.53 -6.97 -5.98
C GLU A 214 9.84 -5.80 -5.25
N ALA A 215 9.27 -6.02 -4.06
CA ALA A 215 8.69 -4.95 -3.24
C ALA A 215 9.73 -3.90 -2.83
N MET A 216 10.95 -4.32 -2.50
CA MET A 216 12.05 -3.39 -2.22
C MET A 216 12.43 -2.57 -3.46
N ALA A 217 12.59 -3.22 -4.62
CA ALA A 217 12.91 -2.54 -5.88
C ALA A 217 11.79 -1.59 -6.35
N TRP A 218 10.53 -1.95 -6.10
CA TRP A 218 9.37 -1.11 -6.31
C TRP A 218 9.37 0.10 -5.37
N ASN A 219 9.62 -0.12 -4.08
CA ASN A 219 9.66 0.94 -3.08
C ASN A 219 10.82 1.93 -3.30
N GLU A 220 11.99 1.47 -3.75
CA GLU A 220 13.10 2.36 -4.11
C GLU A 220 12.73 3.35 -5.22
N GLN A 221 11.89 2.93 -6.16
CA GLN A 221 11.47 3.77 -7.28
C GLN A 221 10.29 4.67 -6.92
N ILE A 222 9.28 4.12 -6.22
CA ILE A 222 8.05 4.84 -5.92
C ILE A 222 8.13 5.65 -4.62
N GLY A 223 8.86 5.18 -3.61
CA GLY A 223 8.92 5.81 -2.28
C GLY A 223 9.56 7.20 -2.28
N ALA A 224 10.32 7.53 -3.34
CA ALA A 224 10.93 8.85 -3.53
C ALA A 224 10.07 9.85 -4.32
N PHE A 225 8.85 9.46 -4.73
CA PHE A 225 7.90 10.34 -5.41
C PHE A 225 7.32 11.39 -4.46
#